data_AF-A0A381UCC7-F1
#
_entry.id   AF-A0A381UCC7-F1
#
_cell.length_a   1.000
_cell.length_b   1.000
_cell.length_c   1.000
_cell.angle_alpha   90.00
_cell.angle_beta   90.00
_cell.angle_gamma   90.00
#
_symmetry.space_group_name_H-M   'P 1'
#
loop_
_entity.id
_entity.type
_entity.pdbx_description
1 polymer ?
#
loop_
_entity_poly.entity_id
_entity_poly.type
_entity_poly.pdbx_seq_one_letter_code
_entity_poly.pdbx_strand_id
1 'polypeptide(L)'
;MAHFYGEIQGSRGATTRCGTKNSGMDCHVRGWDVGARLKVTHKDGQDYIEVFVTSGSKAKTPDKLAGRIRLNEEPEFVLSEEMFPEGFDDNYPRNPYDKPIICSDTSPCEYQTTEDGTPIHG
;
A
#
# COMPACT_ATOMS: atom_id res chain seq x y z
N MET A 1 -18.67 16.59 -10.70
CA MET A 1 -18.02 15.50 -11.45
C MET A 1 -17.13 14.72 -10.48
N ALA A 2 -16.95 13.42 -10.69
CA ALA A 2 -16.04 12.63 -9.87
C ALA A 2 -14.59 13.08 -10.10
N HIS A 3 -13.86 13.28 -9.01
CA HIS A 3 -12.45 13.68 -9.00
C HIS A 3 -11.54 12.52 -8.54
N PHE A 4 -12.07 11.63 -7.71
CA PHE A 4 -11.38 10.46 -7.20
C PHE A 4 -12.11 9.18 -7.63
N TYR A 5 -11.34 8.13 -7.93
CA TYR A 5 -11.86 6.82 -8.30
C TYR A 5 -11.14 5.74 -7.50
N GLY A 6 -11.89 4.86 -6.88
CA GLY A 6 -11.38 3.69 -6.18
C GLY A 6 -11.99 2.44 -6.78
N GLU A 7 -11.15 1.52 -7.20
CA GLU A 7 -11.55 0.22 -7.71
C GLU A 7 -11.12 -0.86 -6.72
N ILE A 8 -12.02 -1.82 -6.46
CA ILE A 8 -11.75 -2.98 -5.62
C ILE A 8 -12.23 -4.24 -6.33
N GLN A 9 -11.36 -5.25 -6.34
CA GLN A 9 -11.66 -6.58 -6.86
C GLN A 9 -11.72 -7.58 -5.69
N GLY A 10 -12.77 -8.39 -5.66
CA GLY A 10 -12.90 -9.50 -4.71
C GLY A 10 -13.57 -10.71 -5.35
N SER A 11 -13.94 -11.70 -4.53
CA SER A 11 -14.63 -12.92 -5.01
C SER A 11 -15.97 -12.66 -5.69
N ARG A 12 -16.55 -11.46 -5.52
CA ARG A 12 -17.82 -11.02 -6.14
C ARG A 12 -17.62 -10.13 -7.37
N GLY A 13 -16.39 -10.06 -7.89
CA GLY A 13 -16.05 -9.22 -9.05
C GLY A 13 -15.63 -7.80 -8.67
N ALA A 14 -15.44 -6.98 -9.69
CA ALA A 14 -14.90 -5.63 -9.57
C ALA A 14 -16.02 -4.64 -9.24
N THR A 15 -15.70 -3.65 -8.41
CA THR A 15 -16.58 -2.49 -8.22
C THR A 15 -15.77 -1.21 -8.10
N THR A 16 -16.32 -0.14 -8.66
CA THR A 16 -15.77 1.20 -8.55
C THR A 16 -16.61 2.06 -7.60
N ARG A 17 -15.96 2.93 -6.84
CA ARG A 17 -16.57 4.01 -6.07
C ARG A 17 -15.88 5.32 -6.42
N CYS A 18 -16.64 6.39 -6.41
CA CYS A 18 -16.17 7.70 -6.83
C CYS A 18 -16.25 8.69 -5.67
N GLY A 19 -15.25 9.56 -5.59
CA GLY A 19 -15.18 10.69 -4.67
C GLY A 19 -15.16 12.02 -5.42
N THR A 20 -15.49 13.08 -4.71
CA THR A 20 -15.38 14.47 -5.20
C THR A 20 -14.31 15.21 -4.41
N LYS A 21 -13.85 16.36 -4.89
CA LYS A 21 -12.92 17.23 -4.14
C LYS A 21 -13.43 17.59 -2.74
N ASN A 22 -14.75 17.71 -2.57
CA ASN A 22 -15.37 18.05 -1.29
C ASN A 22 -15.53 16.84 -0.36
N SER A 23 -15.84 15.66 -0.91
CA SER A 23 -16.08 14.45 -0.12
C SER A 23 -14.82 13.63 0.16
N GLY A 24 -13.79 13.77 -0.69
CA GLY A 24 -12.66 12.85 -0.70
C GLY A 24 -13.09 11.42 -1.06
N MET A 25 -12.26 10.46 -0.66
CA MET A 25 -12.54 9.02 -0.69
C MET A 25 -11.85 8.34 0.51
N ASP A 26 -12.53 7.37 1.13
CA ASP A 26 -12.01 6.61 2.27
C ASP A 26 -12.20 5.12 1.98
N CYS A 27 -11.10 4.38 1.94
CA CYS A 27 -11.09 2.96 1.60
C CYS A 27 -10.35 2.18 2.68
N HIS A 28 -10.92 1.06 3.11
CA HIS A 28 -10.30 0.17 4.09
C HIS A 28 -10.29 -1.26 3.58
N VAL A 29 -9.09 -1.81 3.41
CA VAL A 29 -8.88 -3.20 3.00
C VAL A 29 -8.21 -3.94 4.15
N ARG A 30 -8.76 -5.08 4.54
CA ARG A 30 -8.29 -5.84 5.70
C ARG A 30 -8.12 -7.31 5.39
N GLY A 31 -6.95 -7.82 5.77
CA GLY A 31 -6.72 -9.23 6.00
C GLY A 31 -7.10 -9.63 7.42
N TRP A 32 -6.59 -10.80 7.84
CA TRP A 32 -6.87 -11.34 9.17
C TRP A 32 -6.06 -10.65 10.27
N ASP A 33 -4.77 -10.41 9.99
CA ASP A 33 -3.82 -9.85 10.96
C ASP A 33 -3.38 -8.43 10.63
N VAL A 34 -3.36 -8.05 9.34
CA VAL A 34 -2.97 -6.73 8.84
C VAL A 34 -4.04 -6.12 7.93
N GLY A 35 -4.11 -4.80 7.88
CA GLY A 35 -4.93 -4.06 6.92
C GLY A 35 -4.27 -2.76 6.51
N ALA A 36 -4.85 -2.13 5.49
CA ALA A 36 -4.45 -0.82 5.00
C ALA A 36 -5.68 0.05 4.81
N ARG A 37 -5.59 1.30 5.24
CA ARG A 37 -6.60 2.33 4.97
C ARG A 37 -5.99 3.43 4.13
N LEU A 38 -6.72 3.84 3.10
CA LEU A 38 -6.35 4.93 2.22
C LEU A 38 -7.37 6.05 2.38
N LYS A 39 -6.90 7.26 2.64
CA LYS A 39 -7.73 8.45 2.69
C LYS A 39 -7.27 9.45 1.64
N VAL A 40 -8.14 9.72 0.67
CA VAL A 40 -7.89 10.64 -0.44
C VAL A 40 -8.61 11.95 -0.18
N THR A 41 -7.89 13.06 -0.25
CA THR A 41 -8.45 14.41 -0.03
C THR A 41 -7.90 15.42 -1.04
N HIS A 42 -8.68 16.46 -1.34
CA HIS A 42 -8.23 17.62 -2.10
C HIS A 42 -8.09 18.81 -1.15
N LYS A 43 -6.90 19.39 -1.04
CA LYS A 43 -6.65 20.55 -0.17
C LYS A 43 -5.67 21.49 -0.86
N ASP A 44 -5.91 22.79 -0.74
CA ASP A 44 -4.99 23.84 -1.23
C ASP A 44 -4.61 23.67 -2.72
N GLY A 45 -5.56 23.19 -3.53
CA GLY A 45 -5.36 22.93 -4.97
C GLY A 45 -4.62 21.63 -5.30
N GLN A 46 -4.26 20.83 -4.31
CA GLN A 46 -3.49 19.59 -4.46
C GLN A 46 -4.25 18.37 -3.95
N ASP A 47 -3.93 17.21 -4.52
CA ASP A 47 -4.47 15.92 -4.11
C ASP A 47 -3.50 15.19 -3.19
N TYR A 48 -4.02 14.63 -2.09
CA TYR A 48 -3.27 13.91 -1.08
C TYR A 48 -3.87 12.53 -0.89
N ILE A 49 -3.00 11.52 -0.79
CA ILE A 49 -3.38 10.17 -0.34
C ILE A 49 -2.62 9.87 0.94
N GLU A 50 -3.33 9.73 2.05
CA GLU A 50 -2.77 9.26 3.31
C GLU A 50 -2.91 7.74 3.38
N VAL A 51 -1.80 7.06 3.67
CA VAL A 51 -1.72 5.61 3.78
C VAL A 51 -1.56 5.25 5.25
N PHE A 52 -2.46 4.43 5.78
CA PHE A 52 -2.42 3.96 7.15
C PHE A 52 -2.23 2.44 7.20
N VAL A 53 -1.35 1.97 8.08
CA VAL A 53 -1.32 0.56 8.50
C VAL A 53 -2.36 0.38 9.58
N THR A 54 -3.28 -0.55 9.36
CA THR A 54 -4.31 -0.92 10.33
C THR A 54 -4.09 -2.36 10.79
N SER A 55 -4.74 -2.76 11.88
CA SER A 55 -4.86 -4.19 12.17
C SER A 55 -5.78 -4.89 11.17
N GLY A 56 -5.62 -6.20 11.09
CA GLY A 56 -6.59 -7.07 10.43
C GLY A 56 -7.87 -7.24 11.24
N SER A 57 -8.71 -8.17 10.82
CA SER A 57 -10.06 -8.36 11.38
C SER A 57 -10.07 -9.01 12.78
N LYS A 58 -8.97 -9.61 13.22
CA LYS A 58 -8.86 -10.31 14.52
C LYS A 58 -8.49 -9.39 15.70
N ALA A 59 -7.80 -8.29 15.46
CA ALA A 59 -7.31 -7.38 16.50
C ALA A 59 -7.70 -5.93 16.20
N LYS A 60 -7.72 -5.07 17.23
CA LYS A 60 -7.94 -3.62 17.08
C LYS A 60 -6.70 -2.89 17.58
N THR A 61 -5.74 -2.66 16.69
CA THR A 61 -4.70 -1.66 16.95
C THR A 61 -5.16 -0.33 16.37
N PRO A 62 -4.77 0.80 16.97
CA PRO A 62 -4.99 2.10 16.34
C PRO A 62 -4.31 2.12 14.96
N ASP A 63 -4.96 2.80 14.01
CA ASP A 63 -4.40 3.05 12.68
C ASP A 63 -3.12 3.88 12.85
N LYS A 64 -2.02 3.44 12.23
CA LYS A 64 -0.75 4.18 12.20
C LYS A 64 -0.55 4.79 10.83
N LEU A 65 -0.20 6.07 10.77
CA LEU A 65 0.10 6.70 9.48
C LEU A 65 1.39 6.09 8.95
N ALA A 66 1.36 5.48 7.78
CA ALA A 66 2.55 4.95 7.12
C ALA A 66 3.29 6.01 6.31
N GLY A 67 2.51 6.88 5.66
CA GLY A 67 3.04 7.92 4.81
C GLY A 67 1.96 8.65 4.03
N ARG A 68 2.38 9.60 3.20
CA ARG A 68 1.51 10.37 2.33
C ARG A 68 2.06 10.40 0.91
N ILE A 69 1.20 10.16 -0.07
CA ILE A 69 1.49 10.38 -1.48
C ILE A 69 1.01 11.77 -1.86
N ARG A 70 1.84 12.52 -2.56
CA ARG A 70 1.48 13.80 -3.20
C ARG A 70 1.66 13.67 -4.70
N LEU A 71 0.67 14.13 -5.45
CA LEU A 71 0.76 14.25 -6.90
C LEU A 71 1.27 15.65 -7.23
N ASN A 72 2.58 15.76 -7.47
CA ASN A 72 3.22 16.91 -8.10
C ASN A 72 3.55 16.55 -9.57
N GLU A 73 4.45 17.31 -10.21
CA GLU A 73 5.01 16.94 -11.53
C GLU A 73 5.65 15.54 -11.51
N GLU A 74 6.26 15.17 -10.38
CA GLU A 74 6.70 13.80 -10.06
C GLU A 74 5.98 13.30 -8.80
N PRO A 75 5.44 12.08 -8.78
CA PRO A 75 4.76 11.53 -7.61
C PRO A 75 5.77 11.19 -6.51
N GLU A 76 5.54 11.70 -5.31
CA GLU A 76 6.39 11.45 -4.15
C GLU A 76 5.62 10.70 -3.05
N PHE A 77 6.25 9.67 -2.47
CA PHE A 77 5.75 9.00 -1.27
C PHE A 77 6.64 9.33 -0.07
N VAL A 78 6.08 10.10 0.87
CA VAL A 78 6.77 10.53 2.08
C VAL A 78 6.35 9.63 3.23
N LEU A 79 7.29 8.87 3.80
CA LEU A 79 7.07 8.05 4.98
C LEU A 79 6.81 8.92 6.21
N SER A 80 5.97 8.44 7.13
CA SER A 80 5.74 9.14 8.40
C SER A 80 6.89 8.89 9.38
N GLU A 81 7.15 9.85 10.25
CA GLU A 81 8.11 9.68 11.36
C GLU A 81 7.68 8.56 12.33
N GLU A 82 6.37 8.31 12.45
CA GLU A 82 5.82 7.23 13.30
C GLU A 82 6.20 5.82 12.82
N MET A 83 6.62 5.68 11.56
CA MET A 83 7.14 4.42 11.01
C MET A 83 8.62 4.19 11.33
N PHE A 84 9.33 5.21 11.83
CA PHE A 84 10.72 5.12 12.26
C PHE A 84 10.77 5.12 13.79
N PRO A 85 10.66 3.95 14.46
CA PRO A 85 10.87 3.90 15.90
C PRO A 85 12.26 4.45 16.25
N GLU A 86 12.39 5.14 17.39
CA GLU A 86 13.70 5.53 17.90
C GLU A 86 14.60 4.29 17.99
N GLY A 87 15.76 4.32 17.31
CA GLY A 87 16.61 3.14 17.14
C GLY A 87 16.40 2.37 15.83
N PHE A 88 15.78 2.97 14.82
CA PHE A 88 15.91 2.51 13.42
C PHE A 88 17.38 2.68 12.99
N ASP A 89 18.22 1.72 13.37
CA ASP A 89 19.54 1.58 12.79
C ASP A 89 19.40 0.95 11.40
N ASP A 90 20.34 1.22 10.51
CA ASP A 90 20.40 0.61 9.17
C ASP A 90 20.60 -0.93 9.23
N ASN A 91 20.68 -1.52 10.43
CA ASN A 91 20.85 -2.94 10.72
C ASN A 91 19.57 -3.62 11.25
N TYR A 92 18.43 -2.93 11.34
CA TYR A 92 17.16 -3.59 11.62
C TYR A 92 17.00 -4.65 10.53
N PRO A 93 16.78 -5.93 10.88
CA PRO A 93 16.70 -6.97 9.88
C PRO A 93 15.57 -6.58 8.94
N ARG A 94 15.95 -6.10 7.75
CA ARG A 94 15.09 -6.03 6.58
C ARG A 94 14.30 -7.31 6.65
N ASN A 95 12.98 -7.21 6.66
CA ASN A 95 12.11 -8.37 6.60
C ASN A 95 12.76 -9.36 5.62
N PRO A 96 12.84 -10.68 5.87
CA PRO A 96 13.40 -11.60 4.88
C PRO A 96 12.74 -11.47 3.48
N TYR A 97 11.59 -10.78 3.39
CA TYR A 97 10.90 -10.33 2.17
C TYR A 97 11.27 -8.92 1.63
N ASP A 98 12.09 -8.12 2.32
CA ASP A 98 12.62 -6.78 1.94
C ASP A 98 13.94 -6.86 1.16
N LYS A 99 14.22 -8.00 0.50
CA LYS A 99 15.19 -7.96 -0.59
C LYS A 99 14.57 -7.07 -1.66
N PRO A 100 15.24 -5.97 -2.09
CA PRO A 100 14.77 -5.27 -3.28
C PRO A 100 14.71 -6.32 -4.38
N ILE A 101 13.52 -6.52 -4.96
CA ILE A 101 13.42 -7.21 -6.23
C ILE A 101 14.07 -6.23 -7.21
N ILE A 102 15.38 -6.38 -7.37
CA ILE A 102 16.13 -5.71 -8.43
C ILE A 102 15.68 -6.46 -9.69
N CYS A 103 14.58 -6.02 -10.29
CA CYS A 103 14.33 -6.29 -11.69
C CYS A 103 15.37 -5.50 -12.48
N SER A 104 16.58 -6.04 -12.59
CA SER A 104 17.52 -5.58 -13.60
C SER A 104 16.97 -6.01 -14.95
N ASP A 105 16.96 -5.10 -15.92
CA ASP A 105 16.43 -5.26 -17.30
C ASP A 105 17.06 -6.39 -18.12
N THR A 106 17.86 -7.27 -17.50
CA THR A 106 18.61 -8.36 -18.11
C THR A 106 18.40 -9.73 -17.44
N SER A 107 17.52 -9.87 -16.45
CA SER A 107 17.25 -11.17 -15.81
C SER A 107 15.75 -11.43 -15.68
N PRO A 108 15.15 -12.40 -16.42
CA PRO A 108 13.78 -12.79 -16.18
C PRO A 108 13.68 -13.36 -14.76
N CYS A 109 12.67 -12.94 -14.01
CA CYS A 109 12.37 -13.45 -12.69
C CYS A 109 12.13 -14.97 -12.82
N GLU A 110 13.14 -15.79 -12.53
CA GLU A 110 13.01 -17.24 -12.59
C GLU A 110 12.01 -17.67 -11.51
N TYR A 111 10.82 -18.09 -11.95
CA TYR A 111 9.90 -18.84 -11.11
C TYR A 111 10.61 -20.12 -10.70
N GLN A 112 10.78 -20.35 -9.40
CA GLN A 112 11.27 -21.65 -8.93
C GLN A 112 10.21 -22.70 -9.27
N THR A 113 10.60 -23.72 -10.03
CA THR A 113 9.77 -24.89 -10.32
C THR A 113 10.29 -26.09 -9.56
N THR A 114 9.41 -27.03 -9.22
CA THR A 114 9.81 -28.38 -8.80
C THR A 114 10.53 -29.12 -9.94
N GLU A 115 11.17 -30.26 -9.65
CA GLU A 115 11.82 -31.11 -10.68
C GLU A 115 10.83 -31.56 -11.78
N ASP A 116 9.54 -31.60 -11.47
CA ASP A 116 8.45 -31.91 -12.40
C ASP A 116 7.88 -30.67 -13.12
N GLY A 117 8.54 -29.52 -13.02
CA GLY A 117 8.18 -28.29 -13.73
C GLY A 117 6.96 -27.55 -13.17
N THR A 118 6.52 -27.87 -11.94
CA THR A 118 5.37 -27.19 -11.32
C THR A 118 5.82 -25.88 -10.65
N PRO A 119 5.19 -24.73 -10.91
CA PRO A 119 5.55 -23.46 -10.28
C PRO A 119 5.32 -23.53 -8.77
N ILE A 120 6.35 -23.18 -7.99
CA ILE A 120 6.25 -23.08 -6.53
C ILE A 120 5.63 -21.71 -6.22
N HIS A 121 4.34 -21.70 -5.91
CA HIS A 121 3.67 -20.49 -5.40
C HIS A 121 4.05 -20.30 -3.93
N GLY A 122 4.78 -19.23 -3.62
CA GLY A 122 4.97 -18.73 -2.25
C GLY A 122 3.73 -18.04 -1.70
#